data_AF-A0A1B8P7I2-F1
#
_entry.id   AF-A0A1B8P7I2-F1
#
_cell.length_a   1.000
_cell.length_b   1.000
_cell.length_c   1.000
_cell.angle_alpha   90.00
_cell.angle_beta   90.00
_cell.angle_gamma   90.00
#
_symmetry.space_group_name_H-M   'P 1'
#
loop_
_entity.id
_entity.type
_entity.pdbx_description
1 polymer ?
#
loop_
_entity_poly.entity_id
_entity_poly.type
_entity_poly.pdbx_seq_one_letter_code
_entity_poly.pdbx_strand_id
1 'polypeptide(L)'
;MRRLLIGILLVPGLTAQAADDESLIERGRYLARTADCAACHTAEGGAPFAGGVPIASPFGTIYGTNITPDPDYGIGEYSADDFYHALTEGETPSGRQLYPAMPYTSYHLMRREDADAIYAFLMSREPIARAAPETDLSFPYNQRWGVAFWNLIYADALEPDASSSQSSAWQRGQYLVEAMGHCGNAIRPQLDGRHGSRPPPGGR
;
A
#
# COMPACT_ATOMS: atom_id res chain seq x y z
N MET A 1 -58.29 -14.73 -30.05
CA MET A 1 -57.53 -15.47 -29.03
C MET A 1 -56.27 -14.67 -28.67
N ARG A 2 -56.10 -14.40 -27.38
CA ARG A 2 -54.98 -13.77 -26.63
C ARG A 2 -53.81 -13.13 -27.41
N ARG A 3 -53.70 -11.80 -27.31
CA ARG A 3 -52.45 -11.04 -27.46
C ARG A 3 -51.62 -11.24 -26.19
N LEU A 4 -50.44 -11.85 -26.30
CA LEU A 4 -49.43 -11.89 -25.23
C LEU A 4 -48.61 -10.61 -25.33
N LEU A 5 -48.80 -9.71 -24.35
CA LEU A 5 -47.93 -8.56 -24.13
C LEU A 5 -46.74 -9.06 -23.30
N ILE A 6 -45.57 -9.14 -23.91
CA ILE A 6 -44.30 -9.35 -23.20
C ILE A 6 -43.87 -7.98 -22.68
N GLY A 7 -44.07 -7.74 -21.39
CA GLY A 7 -43.52 -6.59 -20.69
C GLY A 7 -42.02 -6.78 -20.49
N ILE A 8 -41.21 -5.98 -21.17
CA ILE A 8 -39.78 -5.84 -20.88
C ILE A 8 -39.69 -5.03 -19.59
N LEU A 9 -39.32 -5.68 -18.48
CA LEU A 9 -38.86 -4.99 -17.28
C LEU A 9 -37.43 -4.52 -17.52
N LEU A 10 -37.23 -3.22 -17.68
CA LEU A 10 -35.92 -2.59 -17.61
C LEU A 10 -35.48 -2.63 -16.14
N VAL A 11 -34.36 -3.30 -15.85
CA VAL A 11 -33.70 -3.27 -14.52
C VAL A 11 -32.68 -2.13 -14.55
N PRO A 12 -32.91 -0.99 -13.86
CA PRO A 12 -32.05 0.19 -13.95
C PRO A 12 -30.76 0.12 -13.12
N GLY A 13 -30.50 -0.99 -12.42
CA GLY A 13 -29.43 -1.06 -11.41
C GLY A 13 -28.05 -1.53 -11.90
N LEU A 14 -27.96 -2.19 -13.06
CA LEU A 14 -26.70 -2.84 -13.48
C LEU A 14 -25.65 -1.84 -14.02
N THR A 15 -26.10 -0.69 -14.53
CA THR A 15 -25.22 0.32 -15.13
C THR A 15 -24.57 1.25 -14.12
N ALA A 16 -25.23 1.50 -12.98
CA ALA A 16 -24.70 2.37 -11.93
C ALA A 16 -23.54 1.69 -11.17
N GLN A 17 -23.72 0.43 -10.75
CA GLN A 17 -22.69 -0.33 -10.03
C GLN A 17 -21.40 -0.49 -10.85
N ALA A 18 -21.52 -0.83 -12.14
CA ALA A 18 -20.36 -0.98 -13.01
C ALA A 18 -19.60 0.35 -13.22
N ALA A 19 -20.31 1.49 -13.22
CA ALA A 19 -19.69 2.81 -13.32
C ALA A 19 -18.96 3.19 -12.01
N ASP A 20 -19.55 2.83 -10.86
CA ASP A 20 -18.95 3.03 -9.56
C ASP A 20 -17.68 2.17 -9.38
N ASP A 21 -17.72 0.89 -9.78
CA ASP A 21 -16.58 -0.03 -9.75
C ASP A 21 -15.44 0.46 -10.65
N GLU A 22 -15.73 0.91 -11.88
CA GLU A 22 -14.72 1.46 -12.79
C GLU A 22 -14.09 2.74 -12.22
N SER A 23 -14.89 3.61 -11.59
CA SER A 23 -14.37 4.82 -10.95
C SER A 23 -13.44 4.50 -9.77
N LEU A 24 -13.74 3.45 -9.01
CA LEU A 24 -12.92 2.97 -7.92
C LEU A 24 -11.59 2.40 -8.44
N ILE A 25 -11.64 1.57 -9.49
CA ILE A 25 -10.46 0.98 -10.13
C ILE A 25 -9.57 2.07 -10.72
N GLU A 26 -10.13 3.10 -11.37
CA GLU A 26 -9.32 4.19 -11.93
C GLU A 26 -8.68 5.04 -10.83
N ARG A 27 -9.40 5.32 -9.73
CA ARG A 27 -8.82 5.95 -8.55
C ARG A 27 -7.69 5.09 -7.97
N GLY A 28 -7.91 3.78 -7.85
CA GLY A 28 -6.91 2.83 -7.40
C GLY A 28 -5.65 2.82 -8.26
N ARG A 29 -5.81 2.85 -9.58
CA ARG A 29 -4.71 2.97 -10.53
C ARG A 29 -3.90 4.24 -10.31
N TYR A 30 -4.56 5.37 -10.11
CA TYR A 30 -3.89 6.64 -9.82
C TYR A 30 -3.12 6.59 -8.50
N LEU A 31 -3.74 6.05 -7.46
CA LEU A 31 -3.13 5.93 -6.13
C LEU A 31 -1.96 4.95 -6.12
N ALA A 32 -2.07 3.80 -6.80
CA ALA A 32 -1.00 2.81 -6.92
C ALA A 32 0.24 3.37 -7.65
N ARG A 33 0.03 4.29 -8.60
CA ARG A 33 1.12 5.05 -9.22
C ARG A 33 1.71 6.11 -8.29
N THR A 34 0.86 6.79 -7.52
CA THR A 34 1.29 7.82 -6.57
C THR A 34 2.09 7.23 -5.40
N ALA A 35 1.70 6.04 -4.97
CA ALA A 35 2.38 5.20 -3.98
C ALA A 35 3.56 4.40 -4.55
N ASP A 36 3.89 4.58 -5.82
CA ASP A 36 5.03 3.94 -6.49
C ASP A 36 5.05 2.40 -6.38
N CYS A 37 3.89 1.74 -6.31
CA CYS A 37 3.81 0.29 -6.09
C CYS A 37 4.57 -0.49 -7.19
N ALA A 38 4.53 0.00 -8.42
CA ALA A 38 5.17 -0.67 -9.54
C ALA A 38 6.71 -0.70 -9.45
N ALA A 39 7.35 0.26 -8.77
CA ALA A 39 8.81 0.37 -8.71
C ALA A 39 9.47 -0.83 -8.04
N CYS A 40 8.82 -1.42 -7.03
CA CYS A 40 9.31 -2.63 -6.36
C CYS A 40 8.60 -3.90 -6.88
N HIS A 41 7.36 -3.77 -7.34
CA HIS A 41 6.55 -4.92 -7.72
C HIS A 41 6.57 -5.23 -9.22
N THR A 42 7.38 -4.54 -10.05
CA THR A 42 7.50 -4.85 -11.49
C THR A 42 8.97 -4.90 -11.90
N ALA A 43 9.50 -6.11 -12.06
CA ALA A 43 10.85 -6.30 -12.59
C ALA A 43 10.99 -5.85 -14.06
N GLU A 44 12.20 -5.44 -14.46
CA GLU A 44 12.52 -5.14 -15.85
C GLU A 44 12.28 -6.38 -16.73
N GLY A 45 11.49 -6.22 -17.80
CA GLY A 45 11.05 -7.34 -18.65
C GLY A 45 10.05 -8.31 -17.98
N GLY A 46 9.65 -8.05 -16.74
CA GLY A 46 8.66 -8.80 -15.98
C GLY A 46 7.22 -8.40 -16.27
N ALA A 47 6.28 -9.19 -15.75
CA ALA A 47 4.86 -8.83 -15.79
C ALA A 47 4.57 -7.72 -14.76
N PRO A 48 3.68 -6.76 -15.06
CA PRO A 48 3.28 -5.72 -14.11
C PRO A 48 2.81 -6.31 -12.78
N PHE A 49 3.33 -5.79 -11.67
CA PHE A 49 2.98 -6.17 -10.29
C PHE A 49 3.34 -7.60 -9.87
N ALA A 50 4.06 -8.36 -10.71
CA ALA A 50 4.46 -9.75 -10.42
C ALA A 50 5.73 -9.88 -9.55
N GLY A 51 6.23 -8.77 -8.99
CA GLY A 51 7.41 -8.75 -8.12
C GLY A 51 8.74 -8.85 -8.86
N GLY A 52 9.78 -9.21 -8.11
CA GLY A 52 11.08 -9.59 -8.62
C GLY A 52 12.14 -8.48 -8.69
N VAL A 53 11.82 -7.25 -8.29
CA VAL A 53 12.82 -6.18 -8.23
C VAL A 53 13.76 -6.41 -7.03
N PRO A 54 15.09 -6.52 -7.24
CA PRO A 54 16.05 -6.63 -6.15
C PRO A 54 16.29 -5.28 -5.49
N ILE A 55 16.15 -5.24 -4.17
CA ILE A 55 16.45 -4.10 -3.31
C ILE A 55 17.69 -4.48 -2.50
N ALA A 56 18.84 -4.02 -2.98
CA ALA A 56 20.12 -4.27 -2.31
C ALA A 56 20.19 -3.50 -0.99
N SER A 57 20.62 -4.19 0.07
CA SER A 57 20.90 -3.61 1.38
C SER A 57 22.27 -4.09 1.88
N PRO A 58 22.86 -3.42 2.88
CA PRO A 58 24.08 -3.89 3.54
C PRO A 58 23.95 -5.28 4.18
N PHE A 59 22.72 -5.79 4.34
CA PHE A 59 22.43 -7.05 5.02
C PHE A 59 22.04 -8.18 4.06
N GLY A 60 21.98 -7.91 2.76
CA GLY A 60 21.51 -8.83 1.73
C GLY A 60 20.50 -8.19 0.79
N THR A 61 19.76 -9.01 0.03
CA THR A 61 18.83 -8.55 -0.99
C THR A 61 17.39 -8.86 -0.61
N ILE A 62 16.54 -7.84 -0.60
CA ILE A 62 15.09 -7.98 -0.44
C ILE A 62 14.47 -7.93 -1.83
N TYR A 63 13.48 -8.77 -2.12
CA TYR A 63 12.78 -8.74 -3.40
C TYR A 63 11.35 -8.25 -3.19
N GLY A 64 10.87 -7.44 -4.13
CA GLY A 64 9.44 -7.13 -4.20
C GLY A 64 8.63 -8.38 -4.50
N THR A 65 7.54 -8.58 -3.77
CA THR A 65 6.67 -9.76 -3.90
C THR A 65 5.74 -9.63 -5.11
N ASN A 66 5.10 -10.73 -5.50
CA ASN A 66 3.99 -10.66 -6.44
C ASN A 66 2.73 -10.16 -5.71
N ILE A 67 2.08 -9.12 -6.25
CA ILE A 67 0.85 -8.52 -5.69
C ILE A 67 -0.29 -8.52 -6.72
N THR A 68 -0.21 -9.41 -7.70
CA THR A 68 -1.32 -9.71 -8.64
C THR A 68 -2.39 -10.54 -7.93
N PRO A 69 -3.60 -10.69 -8.50
CA PRO A 69 -4.67 -11.49 -7.88
C PRO A 69 -4.47 -13.00 -7.98
N ASP A 70 -3.25 -13.44 -8.25
CA ASP A 70 -2.90 -14.85 -8.24
C ASP A 70 -3.04 -15.42 -6.81
N PRO A 71 -3.76 -16.54 -6.62
CA PRO A 71 -4.04 -17.08 -5.29
C PRO A 71 -2.84 -17.80 -4.65
N ASP A 72 -1.93 -18.33 -5.46
CA ASP A 72 -0.80 -19.14 -4.98
C ASP A 72 0.45 -18.30 -4.69
N TYR A 73 0.71 -17.31 -5.55
CA TYR A 73 1.93 -16.50 -5.52
C TYR A 73 1.68 -15.01 -5.26
N GLY A 74 0.46 -14.54 -5.48
CA GLY A 74 0.06 -13.14 -5.34
C GLY A 74 -0.71 -12.85 -4.05
N ILE A 75 -1.63 -11.89 -4.14
CA ILE A 75 -2.56 -11.50 -3.06
C ILE A 75 -3.99 -11.99 -3.32
N GLY A 76 -4.18 -12.99 -4.19
CA GLY A 76 -5.50 -13.47 -4.60
C GLY A 76 -6.40 -13.92 -3.44
N GLU A 77 -5.79 -14.43 -2.37
CA GLU A 77 -6.49 -14.89 -1.15
C GLU A 77 -6.60 -13.82 -0.06
N TYR A 78 -6.05 -12.61 -0.27
CA TYR A 78 -6.15 -11.54 0.72
C TYR A 78 -7.56 -10.94 0.65
N SER A 79 -8.16 -10.64 1.79
CA SER A 79 -9.28 -9.69 1.85
C SER A 79 -8.80 -8.23 1.70
N ALA A 80 -9.74 -7.30 1.53
CA ALA A 80 -9.41 -5.87 1.56
C ALA A 80 -8.84 -5.43 2.93
N ASP A 81 -9.31 -6.04 4.03
CA ASP A 81 -8.80 -5.78 5.38
C ASP A 81 -7.37 -6.32 5.52
N ASP A 82 -7.11 -7.53 5.05
CA ASP A 82 -5.77 -8.12 5.00
C ASP A 82 -4.78 -7.27 4.23
N PHE A 83 -5.21 -6.74 3.08
CA PHE A 83 -4.40 -5.83 2.28
C PHE A 83 -4.14 -4.52 3.03
N TYR A 84 -5.16 -3.96 3.70
CA TYR A 84 -5.00 -2.77 4.52
C TYR A 84 -3.99 -2.98 5.65
N HIS A 85 -4.12 -4.06 6.43
CA HIS A 85 -3.17 -4.41 7.50
C HIS A 85 -1.75 -4.66 6.96
N ALA A 86 -1.62 -5.32 5.81
CA ALA A 86 -0.31 -5.50 5.18
C ALA A 86 0.33 -4.16 4.80
N LEU A 87 -0.47 -3.17 4.37
CA LEU A 87 0.03 -1.83 4.06
C LEU A 87 0.36 -1.02 5.31
N THR A 88 -0.52 -0.99 6.30
CA THR A 88 -0.43 -0.04 7.43
C THR A 88 0.36 -0.58 8.61
N GLU A 89 0.33 -1.89 8.84
CA GLU A 89 0.95 -2.56 9.98
C GLU A 89 2.15 -3.42 9.56
N GLY A 90 2.31 -3.66 8.26
CA GLY A 90 3.40 -4.48 7.75
C GLY A 90 3.23 -5.96 8.10
N GLU A 91 2.00 -6.47 8.22
CA GLU A 91 1.73 -7.85 8.56
C GLU A 91 0.89 -8.55 7.49
N THR A 92 1.33 -9.71 7.03
CA THR A 92 0.53 -10.54 6.11
C THR A 92 -0.55 -11.32 6.86
N PRO A 93 -1.60 -11.84 6.19
CA PRO A 93 -2.66 -12.66 6.81
C PRO A 93 -2.13 -13.90 7.55
N SER A 94 -0.96 -14.38 7.14
CA SER A 94 -0.27 -15.51 7.77
C SER A 94 0.44 -15.15 9.10
N GLY A 95 0.38 -13.89 9.54
CA GLY A 95 1.11 -13.36 10.69
C GLY A 95 2.59 -13.03 10.42
N ARG A 96 3.05 -13.22 9.18
CA ARG A 96 4.43 -12.91 8.79
C ARG A 96 4.61 -11.40 8.64
N GLN A 97 5.57 -10.84 9.37
CA GLN A 97 5.98 -9.44 9.26
C GLN A 97 6.71 -9.14 7.95
N LEU A 98 6.39 -8.03 7.32
CA LEU A 98 7.07 -7.48 6.15
C LEU A 98 8.37 -6.78 6.58
N TYR A 99 9.38 -6.81 5.72
CA TYR A 99 10.58 -6.03 5.97
C TYR A 99 10.31 -4.54 5.73
N PRO A 100 10.96 -3.62 6.49
CA PRO A 100 10.79 -2.17 6.33
C PRO A 100 11.15 -1.59 4.95
N ALA A 101 11.71 -2.40 4.04
CA ALA A 101 11.82 -2.05 2.63
C ALA A 101 10.43 -1.84 1.99
N MET A 102 9.42 -2.56 2.49
CA MET A 102 8.03 -2.20 2.29
C MET A 102 7.71 -1.05 3.28
N PRO A 103 7.26 0.12 2.80
CA PRO A 103 7.23 1.36 3.58
C PRO A 103 5.97 1.49 4.45
N TYR A 104 5.64 0.45 5.22
CA TYR A 104 4.46 0.41 6.09
C TYR A 104 4.48 1.51 7.16
N THR A 105 5.66 1.96 7.58
CA THR A 105 5.85 3.11 8.50
C THR A 105 5.51 4.47 7.88
N SER A 106 5.27 4.54 6.57
CA SER A 106 4.63 5.71 5.92
C SER A 106 3.16 5.43 5.66
N TYR A 107 2.86 4.23 5.17
CA TYR A 107 1.51 3.83 4.81
C TYR A 107 0.57 3.66 5.98
N HIS A 108 1.02 3.61 7.24
CA HIS A 108 0.10 3.66 8.38
C HIS A 108 -0.81 4.92 8.38
N LEU A 109 -0.41 5.99 7.68
CA LEU A 109 -1.24 7.18 7.45
C LEU A 109 -2.22 7.03 6.29
N MET A 110 -2.10 5.96 5.49
CA MET A 110 -2.95 5.70 4.34
C MET A 110 -4.40 5.56 4.79
N ARG A 111 -5.28 6.31 4.14
CA ARG A 111 -6.71 6.25 4.41
C ARG A 111 -7.25 4.92 3.94
N ARG A 112 -8.20 4.36 4.71
CA ARG A 112 -8.87 3.10 4.38
C ARG A 112 -9.42 3.09 2.94
N GLU A 113 -10.14 4.14 2.55
CA GLU A 113 -10.73 4.23 1.22
C GLU A 113 -9.70 4.31 0.08
N ASP A 114 -8.46 4.76 0.35
CA ASP A 114 -7.39 4.78 -0.64
C ASP A 114 -6.78 3.37 -0.79
N ALA A 115 -6.61 2.64 0.32
CA ALA A 115 -6.16 1.25 0.30
C ALA A 115 -7.16 0.34 -0.41
N ASP A 116 -8.46 0.48 -0.14
CA ASP A 116 -9.52 -0.28 -0.80
C ASP A 116 -9.55 -0.02 -2.32
N ALA A 117 -9.33 1.24 -2.74
CA ALA A 117 -9.25 1.58 -4.15
C ALA A 117 -8.02 0.93 -4.82
N ILE A 118 -6.85 1.00 -4.18
CA ILE A 118 -5.63 0.33 -4.67
C ILE A 118 -5.86 -1.18 -4.78
N TYR A 119 -6.44 -1.79 -3.74
CA TYR A 119 -6.77 -3.21 -3.74
C TYR A 119 -7.70 -3.57 -4.89
N ALA A 120 -8.80 -2.84 -5.09
CA ALA A 120 -9.72 -3.07 -6.21
C ALA A 120 -9.00 -2.99 -7.57
N PHE A 121 -8.09 -2.03 -7.74
CA PHE A 121 -7.27 -1.94 -8.96
C PHE A 121 -6.32 -3.13 -9.14
N LEU A 122 -5.66 -3.60 -8.07
CA LEU A 122 -4.77 -4.77 -8.13
C LEU A 122 -5.56 -6.05 -8.42
N MET A 123 -6.75 -6.20 -7.82
CA MET A 123 -7.62 -7.35 -8.03
C MET A 123 -8.27 -7.36 -9.42
N SER A 124 -8.30 -6.22 -10.12
CA SER A 124 -8.75 -6.15 -11.52
C SER A 124 -7.67 -6.51 -12.53
N ARG A 125 -6.44 -6.85 -12.09
CA ARG A 125 -5.31 -7.17 -12.99
C ARG A 125 -5.35 -8.64 -13.42
N GLU A 126 -4.59 -8.94 -14.48
CA GLU A 126 -4.34 -10.34 -14.85
C GLU A 126 -3.56 -11.05 -13.73
N PRO A 127 -4.02 -12.22 -13.24
CA PRO A 127 -3.26 -13.04 -12.30
C PRO A 127 -1.96 -13.54 -12.95
N ILE A 128 -0.84 -13.40 -12.25
CA ILE A 128 0.43 -13.92 -12.72
C ILE A 128 0.91 -15.02 -11.79
N ALA A 129 0.77 -16.27 -12.25
CA ALA A 129 1.20 -17.46 -11.52
C ALA A 129 2.73 -17.62 -11.53
N ARG A 130 3.43 -16.74 -10.80
CA ARG A 130 4.89 -16.75 -10.67
C ARG A 130 5.31 -16.33 -9.26
N ALA A 131 6.12 -17.16 -8.63
CA ALA A 131 6.79 -16.80 -7.39
C ALA A 131 7.81 -15.68 -7.62
N ALA A 132 7.78 -14.65 -6.77
CA ALA A 132 8.90 -13.72 -6.65
C ALA A 132 10.11 -14.44 -6.02
N PRO A 133 11.35 -14.04 -6.32
CA PRO A 133 12.54 -14.58 -5.65
C PRO A 133 12.44 -14.39 -4.13
N GLU A 134 13.00 -15.33 -3.38
CA GLU A 134 13.02 -15.23 -1.92
C GLU A 134 14.02 -14.18 -1.45
N THR A 135 13.63 -13.39 -0.45
CA THR A 135 14.53 -12.46 0.25
C THR A 135 15.68 -13.22 0.89
N ASP A 136 16.90 -12.84 0.55
CA ASP A 136 18.14 -13.41 1.10
C ASP A 136 18.84 -12.37 1.96
N LEU A 137 18.69 -12.51 3.28
CA LEU A 137 19.34 -11.66 4.28
C LEU A 137 20.26 -12.49 5.16
N SER A 138 21.37 -11.88 5.57
CA SER A 138 22.31 -12.48 6.52
C SER A 138 21.71 -12.54 7.92
N PHE A 139 22.07 -13.57 8.70
CA PHE A 139 21.74 -13.61 10.13
C PHE A 139 22.33 -12.39 10.86
N PRO A 140 21.60 -11.75 11.80
CA PRO A 140 20.27 -12.10 12.31
C PRO A 140 19.09 -11.46 11.54
N TYR A 141 19.33 -10.71 10.46
CA TYR A 141 18.32 -9.92 9.74
C TYR A 141 17.31 -10.77 8.95
N ASN A 142 17.62 -12.03 8.68
CA ASN A 142 16.64 -13.00 8.14
C ASN A 142 15.54 -13.38 9.15
N GLN A 143 15.69 -13.04 10.43
CA GLN A 143 14.72 -13.38 11.47
C GLN A 143 13.58 -12.35 11.54
N ARG A 144 12.46 -12.64 10.86
CA ARG A 144 11.30 -11.73 10.80
C ARG A 144 10.63 -11.45 12.16
N TRP A 145 10.79 -12.31 13.16
CA TRP A 145 10.30 -12.04 14.52
C TRP A 145 11.02 -10.85 15.18
N GLY A 146 12.26 -10.55 14.77
CA GLY A 146 12.98 -9.36 15.22
C GLY A 146 12.31 -8.07 14.75
N VAL A 147 11.71 -8.09 13.54
CA VAL A 147 10.91 -6.97 13.03
C VAL A 147 9.63 -6.81 13.84
N ALA A 148 8.94 -7.91 14.17
CA ALA A 148 7.75 -7.86 15.03
C ALA A 148 8.05 -7.20 16.38
N PHE A 149 9.15 -7.62 17.01
CA PHE A 149 9.60 -7.04 18.27
C PHE A 149 9.92 -5.55 18.13
N TRP A 150 10.62 -5.16 17.06
CA TRP A 150 10.93 -3.77 16.77
C TRP A 150 9.68 -2.89 16.58
N ASN A 151 8.70 -3.38 15.81
CA ASN A 151 7.44 -2.67 15.60
C ASN A 151 6.68 -2.49 16.92
N LEU A 152 6.67 -3.50 17.80
CA LEU A 152 6.01 -3.42 19.11
C LEU A 152 6.63 -2.36 20.02
N ILE A 153 7.95 -2.25 20.06
CA ILE A 153 8.63 -1.29 20.96
C ILE A 153 8.61 0.16 20.44
N TYR A 154 8.37 0.36 19.13
CA TYR A 154 8.37 1.69 18.49
C TYR A 154 7.03 2.09 17.87
N ALA A 155 5.94 1.38 18.19
CA ALA A 155 4.60 1.69 17.67
C ALA A 155 4.20 3.16 17.91
N ASP A 156 4.50 3.71 19.09
CA ASP A 156 4.20 5.10 19.46
C ASP A 156 4.94 6.13 18.59
N ALA A 157 6.07 5.76 17.97
CA ALA A 157 6.83 6.65 17.10
C ALA A 157 6.18 6.84 15.71
N LEU A 158 5.12 6.06 15.41
CA LEU A 158 4.35 6.14 14.18
C LEU A 158 3.09 7.01 14.35
N GLU A 159 2.82 7.64 15.49
CA GLU A 159 1.63 8.50 15.56
C GLU A 159 1.81 9.80 14.74
N PRO A 160 0.85 10.15 13.85
CA PRO A 160 0.92 11.40 13.11
C PRO A 160 0.92 12.60 14.04
N ASP A 161 1.81 13.55 13.75
CA ASP A 161 1.84 14.84 14.43
C ASP A 161 0.56 15.62 14.06
N ALA A 162 -0.40 15.65 14.98
CA ALA A 162 -1.75 16.18 14.76
C ALA A 162 -1.75 17.72 14.72
N SER A 163 -1.21 18.33 13.67
CA SER A 163 -1.35 19.78 13.44
C SER A 163 -2.72 20.09 12.81
N SER A 164 -3.76 20.03 13.63
CA SER A 164 -5.16 20.24 13.24
C SER A 164 -5.53 21.66 12.79
N SER A 165 -4.55 22.59 12.72
CA SER A 165 -4.77 24.01 12.41
C SER A 165 -4.54 24.39 10.93
N GLN A 166 -4.25 23.43 10.05
CA GLN A 166 -3.81 23.70 8.68
C GLN A 166 -4.96 23.58 7.65
N SER A 167 -4.81 24.23 6.48
CA SER A 167 -5.83 24.19 5.40
C SER A 167 -5.97 22.81 4.76
N SER A 168 -7.10 22.54 4.08
CA SER A 168 -7.33 21.28 3.38
C SER A 168 -6.29 20.99 2.29
N ALA A 169 -5.81 22.02 1.59
CA ALA A 169 -4.74 21.88 0.60
C ALA A 169 -3.42 21.46 1.26
N TRP A 170 -3.10 22.01 2.43
CA TRP A 170 -1.91 21.62 3.18
C TRP A 170 -2.01 20.18 3.69
N GLN A 171 -3.15 19.78 4.26
CA GLN A 171 -3.38 18.41 4.74
C GLN A 171 -3.26 17.39 3.61
N ARG A 172 -3.81 17.72 2.43
CA ARG A 172 -3.63 16.90 1.22
C ARG A 172 -2.16 16.82 0.80
N GLY A 173 -1.43 17.92 0.84
CA GLY A 173 0.01 17.95 0.54
C GLY A 173 0.81 17.07 1.50
N GLN A 174 0.54 17.18 2.81
CA GLN A 174 1.16 16.36 3.83
C GLN A 174 0.88 14.88 3.58
N TYR A 175 -0.38 14.50 3.32
CA TYR A 175 -0.74 13.11 3.01
C TYR A 175 0.03 12.55 1.81
N LEU A 176 0.13 13.34 0.73
CA LEU A 176 0.86 12.90 -0.46
C LEU A 176 2.36 12.77 -0.24
N VAL A 177 2.96 13.60 0.62
CA VAL A 177 4.41 13.59 0.87
C VAL A 177 4.79 12.53 1.91
N GLU A 178 4.04 12.46 3.01
CA GLU A 178 4.37 11.60 4.15
C GLU A 178 3.86 10.16 3.95
N ALA A 179 2.60 9.98 3.50
CA ALA A 179 2.01 8.66 3.33
C ALA A 179 2.30 8.08 1.93
N MET A 180 1.89 8.80 0.88
CA MET A 180 1.93 8.26 -0.49
C MET A 180 3.32 8.37 -1.12
N GLY A 181 4.10 9.40 -0.79
CA GLY A 181 5.44 9.62 -1.35
C GLY A 181 6.58 9.18 -0.43
N HIS A 182 6.27 8.87 0.83
CA HIS A 182 7.19 8.28 1.81
C HIS A 182 8.44 9.13 2.06
N CYS A 183 8.39 10.42 1.69
CA CYS A 183 9.53 11.32 1.74
C CYS A 183 9.95 11.59 3.20
N GLY A 184 9.01 11.45 4.15
CA GLY A 184 9.28 11.54 5.58
C GLY A 184 10.32 10.53 6.09
N ASN A 185 10.38 9.34 5.49
CA ASN A 185 11.30 8.27 5.92
C ASN A 185 12.78 8.56 5.60
N ALA A 186 13.05 9.48 4.66
CA ALA A 186 14.41 9.86 4.29
C ALA A 186 14.86 11.21 4.90
N ILE A 187 13.91 12.03 5.37
CA ILE A 187 14.16 13.44 5.74
C ILE A 187 14.05 13.68 7.25
N ARG A 188 13.40 12.78 8.02
CA ARG A 188 13.38 12.83 9.48
C ARG A 188 14.43 11.87 10.03
N PRO A 189 15.44 12.31 10.80
CA PRO A 189 16.23 11.38 11.60
C PRO A 189 15.26 10.73 12.61
N GLN A 190 14.89 9.46 12.43
CA GLN A 190 14.09 8.71 13.41
C GLN A 190 14.83 8.44 14.74
N LEU A 191 15.92 9.16 15.04
CA LEU A 191 16.74 9.00 16.24
C LEU A 191 17.03 10.34 16.90
N ASP A 192 15.98 11.08 17.23
CA ASP A 192 16.06 12.21 18.15
C ASP A 192 14.67 12.41 18.78
N GLY A 193 14.48 11.88 19.98
CA GLY A 193 13.31 12.13 20.84
C GLY A 193 13.18 13.58 21.34
N ARG A 194 13.63 14.56 20.55
CA ARG A 194 13.39 15.97 20.76
C ARG A 194 13.03 16.57 19.40
N HIS A 195 11.81 17.04 19.29
CA HIS A 195 11.53 18.47 19.21
C HIS A 195 10.11 18.67 18.71
N GLY A 196 9.23 19.03 19.64
CA GLY A 196 8.00 19.72 19.29
C GLY A 196 8.33 20.94 18.43
N SER A 197 7.55 21.08 17.36
CA SER A 197 7.23 22.32 16.65
C SER A 197 8.04 23.56 17.06
N ARG A 198 9.24 23.73 16.48
CA ARG A 198 9.90 25.03 16.46
C ARG A 198 9.59 25.69 15.13
N PRO A 199 8.87 26.83 15.10
CA PRO A 199 8.54 27.50 13.85
C PRO A 199 9.81 28.01 13.15
N PRO A 200 9.82 28.08 11.81
CA PRO A 200 10.97 28.59 11.07
C PRO A 200 11.29 30.03 11.50
N PRO A 201 12.57 30.40 11.66
CA PRO A 201 12.93 31.77 11.96
C PRO A 201 12.51 32.66 10.80
N GLY A 202 11.64 33.63 11.08
CA GLY A 202 11.14 34.59 10.11
C GLY A 202 12.28 35.30 9.37
N GLY A 203 12.31 35.13 8.05
CA GLY A 203 13.07 35.98 7.14
C GLY A 203 12.26 37.22 6.84
N ARG A 204 12.90 38.39 6.99
CA ARG A 204 12.39 39.69 6.55
C ARG A 204 12.43 39.81 5.03
#